data_AF-A0A8J8AD78-F1
#
_entry.id   AF-A0A8J8AD78-F1
#
_cell.length_a   1.000
_cell.length_b   1.000
_cell.length_c   1.000
_cell.angle_alpha   90.00
_cell.angle_beta   90.00
_cell.angle_gamma   90.00
#
_symmetry.space_group_name_H-M   'P 1'
#
loop_
_entity.id
_entity.type
_entity.pdbx_description
1 polymer ?
#
loop_
_entity_poly.entity_id
_entity_poly.type
_entity_poly.pdbx_seq_one_letter_code
_entity_poly.pdbx_strand_id
1 'polypeptide(L)' 'MLEGIIFLILLAVALYVVVKLTIAVLKWMAANAIVGLILVGILNFLGVTHIALTPLNFLIIAIGGVVGVFLLVLLSLF' A
#
# COMPACT_ATOMS: atom_id res chain seq x y z
N MET A 1 -20.23 10.38 -36.39
CA MET A 1 -20.87 9.29 -35.58
C MET A 1 -19.87 8.20 -35.21
N LEU A 2 -19.10 7.66 -36.17
CA LEU A 2 -18.09 6.61 -35.92
C LEU A 2 -17.02 7.02 -34.90
N GLU A 3 -16.46 8.23 -35.00
CA GLU A 3 -15.44 8.75 -34.08
C GLU A 3 -15.91 8.81 -32.63
N GLY A 4 -17.17 9.22 -32.40
CA GLY A 4 -17.77 9.26 -31.06
C GLY A 4 -17.96 7.87 -30.46
N ILE A 5 -18.29 6.86 -31.29
CA ILE A 5 -18.38 5.47 -30.85
C ILE A 5 -16.99 4.93 -30.50
N ILE A 6 -15.98 5.20 -31.32
CA ILE A 6 -14.58 4.81 -31.05
C ILE A 6 -14.10 5.44 -29.75
N PHE A 7 -14.38 6.73 -29.53
CA PHE A 7 -14.04 7.43 -28.29
C PHE A 7 -14.69 6.78 -27.06
N LEU A 8 -15.99 6.45 -27.12
CA LEU A 8 -16.68 5.79 -26.01
C LEU A 8 -16.12 4.40 -25.71
N ILE A 9 -15.73 3.64 -26.74
CA ILE A 9 -15.07 2.33 -26.56
C ILE A 9 -13.72 2.50 -25.87
N LEU A 10 -12.89 3.44 -26.34
CA LEU A 10 -11.59 3.72 -25.72
C LEU A 10 -11.73 4.21 -24.27
N LEU A 11 -12.73 5.04 -23.98
CA LEU A 11 -13.03 5.51 -22.63
C LEU A 11 -13.43 4.35 -21.70
N ALA A 12 -14.30 3.45 -22.18
CA ALA A 12 -14.71 2.27 -21.42
C ALA A 12 -13.51 1.35 -21.12
N VAL A 13 -12.62 1.15 -22.10
CA VAL A 13 -11.38 0.37 -21.91
C VAL A 13 -10.46 1.05 -20.90
N ALA A 14 -10.27 2.37 -21.00
CA ALA A 14 -9.45 3.12 -20.06
C ALA A 14 -9.97 3.00 -18.63
N LEU A 15 -11.28 3.19 -18.42
CA LEU A 15 -11.93 3.02 -17.12
C LEU A 15 -11.75 1.59 -16.58
N TYR A 16 -11.93 0.58 -17.42
CA TYR A 16 -11.72 -0.81 -17.03
C TYR A 16 -10.29 -1.08 -16.54
N VAL A 17 -9.28 -0.58 -17.27
CA VAL A 17 -7.87 -0.74 -16.89
C VAL A 17 -7.58 -0.04 -15.56
N VAL A 18 -8.04 1.19 -15.40
CA VAL A 18 -7.84 1.97 -14.16
C VAL A 18 -8.48 1.25 -12.97
N VAL A 19 -9.73 0.82 -13.09
CA VAL A 19 -10.43 0.11 -12.00
C VAL A 19 -9.73 -1.20 -11.65
N LYS A 20 -9.33 -1.98 -12.65
CA LYS A 20 -8.62 -3.24 -12.43
C LYS A 20 -7.28 -3.02 -11.72
N LEU A 21 -6.53 -2.00 -12.14
CA LEU A 21 -5.26 -1.63 -11.51
C LEU A 21 -5.47 -1.17 -10.07
N THR A 22 -6.45 -0.30 -9.81
CA THR A 22 -6.78 0.18 -8.47
C THR A 22 -7.12 -0.98 -7.53
N ILE A 23 -7.92 -1.95 -7.97
CA ILE A 23 -8.24 -3.14 -7.16
C ILE A 23 -6.98 -3.99 -6.89
N ALA A 24 -6.11 -4.15 -7.88
CA ALA A 24 -4.86 -4.90 -7.70
C ALA A 24 -3.93 -4.21 -6.68
N VAL A 25 -3.79 -2.89 -6.79
CA VAL A 25 -2.99 -2.08 -5.85
C VAL A 25 -3.57 -2.16 -4.44
N LEU A 26 -4.90 -2.03 -4.28
CA LEU A 26 -5.54 -2.16 -2.97
C LEU A 26 -5.30 -3.52 -2.32
N LYS A 27 -5.41 -4.61 -3.09
CA LYS A 27 -5.11 -5.96 -2.58
C LYS A 27 -3.65 -6.09 -2.14
N TRP A 28 -2.73 -5.55 -2.94
CA TRP A 28 -1.31 -5.56 -2.62
C TRP A 28 -1.01 -4.74 -1.36
N MET A 29 -1.55 -3.53 -1.26
CA MET A 29 -1.41 -2.67 -0.08
C MET A 29 -1.99 -3.32 1.18
N ALA A 30 -3.14 -4.00 1.07
CA ALA A 30 -3.75 -4.70 2.18
C ALA A 30 -2.86 -5.85 2.70
N ALA A 31 -2.29 -6.66 1.80
CA ALA A 31 -1.37 -7.73 2.17
C ALA A 31 -0.12 -7.17 2.86
N ASN A 32 0.48 -6.11 2.29
CA ASN A 32 1.63 -5.43 2.86
C ASN A 32 1.35 -4.83 4.24
N ALA A 33 0.19 -4.19 4.40
CA ALA A 33 -0.26 -3.63 5.66
C ALA A 33 -0.40 -4.72 6.73
N ILE A 34 -1.04 -5.85 6.41
CA ILE A 34 -1.20 -6.96 7.36
C ILE A 34 0.16 -7.50 7.80
N VAL A 35 1.03 -7.85 6.83
CA VAL A 35 2.35 -8.41 7.14
C VAL A 35 3.18 -7.42 7.95
N GLY A 36 3.19 -6.15 7.56
CA GLY A 36 4.00 -5.16 8.23
C GLY A 36 3.46 -4.74 9.60
N LEU A 37 2.14 -4.71 9.79
CA LEU A 37 1.54 -4.52 11.12
C LEU A 37 1.91 -5.66 12.07
N ILE A 38 1.90 -6.91 11.59
CA ILE A 38 2.33 -8.06 12.39
C ILE A 38 3.80 -7.90 12.79
N LEU A 39 4.68 -7.55 11.85
CA LEU A 39 6.10 -7.33 12.13
C LEU A 39 6.32 -6.20 13.13
N VAL A 40 5.72 -5.03 12.91
CA VAL A 40 5.83 -3.89 13.83
C VAL A 40 5.26 -4.23 15.21
N GLY A 41 4.14 -4.96 15.26
CA GLY A 41 3.56 -5.44 16.51
C GLY A 41 4.50 -6.34 17.29
N ILE A 42 5.14 -7.30 16.62
CA ILE A 42 6.14 -8.19 17.23
C ILE A 42 7.35 -7.38 17.72
N LEU A 43 7.91 -6.50 16.89
CA LEU A 43 9.09 -5.70 17.24
C LEU A 43 8.84 -4.75 18.41
N ASN A 44 7.66 -4.13 18.44
CA ASN A 44 7.23 -3.28 19.56
C ASN A 44 7.00 -4.10 20.84
N PHE A 45 6.41 -5.30 20.74
CA PHE A 45 6.19 -6.19 21.88
C PHE A 45 7.51 -6.70 22.47
N LEU A 46 8.48 -7.04 21.63
CA LEU A 46 9.81 -7.48 22.05
C LEU A 46 10.68 -6.34 22.61
N GLY A 47 10.21 -5.08 22.54
CA GLY A 47 10.97 -3.92 22.99
C GLY A 47 12.18 -3.56 22.13
N VAL A 48 12.24 -4.09 20.90
CA VAL A 48 13.34 -3.80 19.95
C VAL A 48 13.19 -2.39 19.38
N THR A 49 11.95 -1.96 19.13
CA THR A 49 11.61 -0.63 18.64
C THR A 49 10.34 -0.11 19.30
N HIS A 50 10.11 1.20 19.26
CA HIS A 50 8.87 1.82 19.72
C HIS A 50 8.22 2.65 18.61
N ILE A 51 7.75 1.96 17.57
CA ILE A 51 7.15 2.59 16.40
C ILE A 51 5.67 2.85 16.68
N ALA A 52 5.28 4.12 16.80
CA ALA A 52 3.87 4.50 16.91
C ALA A 52 3.13 4.26 15.59
N LEU A 53 1.93 3.66 15.64
CA LEU A 53 1.08 3.44 14.47
C LEU A 53 0.29 4.71 14.11
N THR A 54 1.00 5.71 13.60
CA THR A 54 0.38 6.91 13.01
C THR A 54 -0.15 6.61 11.61
N PRO A 55 -1.08 7.41 11.05
CA PRO A 55 -1.55 7.24 9.68
C PRO A 55 -0.41 7.24 8.66
N LEU A 56 0.64 8.05 8.90
CA LEU A 56 1.82 8.12 8.03
C LEU A 56 2.64 6.82 8.10
N ASN A 57 2.91 6.31 9.31
CA ASN A 57 3.67 5.07 9.48
C ASN A 57 2.90 3.88 8.91
N PHE A 58 1.58 3.85 9.08
CA PHE A 58 0.73 2.85 8.46
C PHE A 58 0.79 2.91 6.92
N LEU A 59 0.79 4.11 6.33
CA LEU A 59 0.93 4.27 4.89
C LEU A 59 2.30 3.81 4.38
N ILE A 60 3.38 4.12 5.10
CA ILE A 60 4.74 3.63 4.80
C ILE A 60 4.76 2.11 4.78
N ILE A 61 4.08 1.45 5.73
CA ILE A 61 3.97 0.00 5.78
C ILE A 61 3.09 -0.54 4.64
N ALA A 62 1.94 0.07 4.37
CA ALA A 62 1.03 -0.38 3.32
C ALA A 62 1.67 -0.28 1.92
N ILE A 63 2.46 0.76 1.68
CA ILE A 63 3.19 0.96 0.41
C ILE A 63 4.48 0.14 0.39
N GLY A 64 5.25 0.10 1.48
CA GLY A 64 6.58 -0.52 1.50
C GLY A 64 6.60 -1.99 1.92
N GLY A 65 5.51 -2.51 2.51
CA GLY A 65 5.45 -3.83 3.13
C GLY A 65 6.57 -4.03 4.15
N VAL A 66 7.29 -5.13 4.02
CA VAL A 66 8.44 -5.48 4.87
C VAL A 66 9.55 -4.43 4.78
N VAL A 67 9.83 -3.89 3.58
CA VAL A 67 10.85 -2.84 3.40
C VAL A 67 10.44 -1.55 4.13
N GLY A 68 9.14 -1.23 4.11
CA GLY A 68 8.58 -0.12 4.88
C GLY A 68 8.78 -0.28 6.39
N VAL A 69 8.61 -1.50 6.91
CA VAL A 69 8.90 -1.81 8.32
C VAL A 69 10.39 -1.61 8.63
N PHE A 70 11.30 -2.10 7.78
CA PHE A 70 12.73 -1.87 7.98
C PHE A 70 13.11 -0.39 8.00
N LEU A 71 12.50 0.44 7.14
CA LEU A 71 12.68 1.88 7.16
C LEU A 71 12.21 2.50 8.49
N LEU A 72 11.04 2.09 8.99
CA LEU A 72 10.52 2.59 10.26
C LEU A 72 11.39 2.15 11.46
N VAL A 73 11.93 0.93 11.40
CA VAL A 73 12.89 0.44 12.41
C VAL A 73 14.16 1.29 12.41
N LEU A 74 14.73 1.58 11.23
CA LEU A 74 15.89 2.45 11.13
C LEU A 74 15.58 3.85 11.67
N LEU A 75 14.46 4.46 11.27
CA LEU A 75 14.00 5.75 11.77
C LEU A 75 13.74 5.77 13.28
N SER A 76 13.45 4.62 13.89
CA SER A 76 13.26 4.47 15.33
C SER A 76 14.57 4.36 16.10
N LEU A 77 15.69 4.06 15.44
CA LEU A 77 17.00 3.83 16.06
C LEU A 77 17.92 5.06 16.00
N PHE A 78 17.56 6.07 15.18
CA PHE A 78 18.23 7.36 15.06
C PHE A 78 17.43 8.44 15.78
#